data_AF-A0A126RFJ6-F1
#
_entry.id   AF-A0A126RFJ6-F1
#
_cell.length_a   1.000
_cell.length_b   1.000
_cell.length_c   1.000
_cell.angle_alpha   90.00
_cell.angle_beta   90.00
_cell.angle_gamma   90.00
#
_symmetry.space_group_name_H-M   'P 1'
#
loop_
_entity.id
_entity.type
_entity.pdbx_description
1 polymer ?
#
loop_
_entity_poly.entity_id
_entity_poly.type
_entity_poly.pdbx_seq_one_letter_code
_entity_poly.pdbx_strand_id
1 'polypeptide(L)' 'MLTPDEVRSLREDYQFLFFAGQRSIVAAKLKYYADREFAGRFDKA' A
#
# COMPACT_ATOMS: atom_id res chain seq x y z
N MET A 1 -16.98 6.79 -6.12
CA MET A 1 -15.76 7.44 -5.56
C MET A 1 -15.72 7.10 -4.09
N LEU A 2 -14.60 6.60 -3.58
CA LEU A 2 -14.41 6.53 -2.12
C LEU A 2 -14.29 7.95 -1.58
N THR A 3 -14.83 8.17 -0.39
CA THR A 3 -14.67 9.41 0.34
C THR A 3 -13.24 9.55 0.86
N PRO A 4 -12.71 10.77 1.03
CA PRO A 4 -11.36 10.99 1.55
C PRO A 4 -11.13 10.39 2.95
N ASP A 5 -12.21 10.09 3.68
CA ASP A 5 -12.17 9.37 4.95
C ASP A 5 -11.70 7.91 4.81
N GLU A 6 -12.20 7.21 3.79
CA GLU A 6 -11.83 5.83 3.49
C GLU A 6 -10.36 5.71 3.04
N VAL A 7 -9.82 6.76 2.42
CA VAL A 7 -8.39 6.85 2.06
C VAL A 7 -7.52 7.08 3.31
N ARG A 8 -8.04 7.79 4.32
CA ARG A 8 -7.31 8.07 5.58
C ARG A 8 -7.30 6.89 6.55
N SER A 9 -8.30 6.03 6.47
CA SER A 9 -8.38 4.78 7.25
C SER A 9 -7.50 3.66 6.66
N LEU A 10 -6.92 3.86 5.47
CA LEU A 10 -6.11 2.84 4.83
C LEU A 10 -4.83 2.56 5.63
N ARG A 11 -4.59 1.29 5.95
CA ARG A 11 -3.34 0.83 6.57
C ARG A 11 -2.15 1.19 5.67
N GLU A 12 -1.04 1.62 6.28
CA GLU A 12 0.19 2.09 5.60
C GLU A 12 0.75 1.09 4.57
N ASP A 13 0.49 -0.20 4.78
CA ASP A 13 0.90 -1.29 3.88
C ASP A 13 0.00 -1.49 2.65
N TYR A 14 -1.07 -0.71 2.48
CA TYR A 14 -1.98 -0.81 1.34
C TYR A 14 -1.91 0.43 0.45
N GLN A 15 -2.25 0.23 -0.82
CA GLN A 15 -2.31 1.27 -1.85
C GLN A 15 -3.64 1.17 -2.61
N PHE A 16 -4.15 2.31 -3.04
CA PHE A 16 -5.30 2.39 -3.93
C PHE A 16 -4.85 2.57 -5.37
N LEU A 17 -5.34 1.69 -6.25
CA LEU A 17 -5.09 1.77 -7.68
C LEU A 17 -6.34 2.29 -8.38
N PHE A 18 -6.18 3.42 -9.07
CA PHE A 18 -7.19 4.00 -9.94
C PHE A 18 -6.80 3.73 -11.39
N PHE A 19 -7.49 2.77 -12.01
CA PHE A 19 -7.37 2.51 -13.44
C PHE A 19 -8.52 3.21 -14.17
N ALA A 20 -8.20 3.93 -15.25
CA ALA A 20 -9.21 4.59 -16.07
C ALA A 20 -10.22 3.56 -16.60
N GLY A 21 -11.51 3.78 -16.33
CA GLY A 21 -12.58 2.87 -16.74
C GLY A 21 -12.81 1.64 -15.84
N GLN A 22 -12.07 1.50 -14.72
CA GLN A 22 -12.23 0.37 -13.80
C GLN A 22 -12.65 0.82 -12.39
N ARG A 23 -13.27 -0.08 -11.62
CA ARG A 23 -13.48 0.14 -10.17
C ARG A 23 -12.14 0.23 -9.46
N SER A 24 -12.05 1.13 -8.48
CA SER A 24 -10.87 1.31 -7.64
C SER A 24 -10.53 0.01 -6.90
N ILE A 25 -9.26 -0.38 -6.92
CA ILE A 25 -8.78 -1.61 -6.28
C ILE A 25 -7.92 -1.24 -5.07
N VAL A 26 -8.10 -1.96 -3.97
CA VAL A 26 -7.18 -1.96 -2.83
C VAL A 26 -6.15 -3.06 -3.06
N ALA A 27 -4.87 -2.70 -3.13
CA ALA A 27 -3.77 -3.64 -3.31
C ALA A 27 -2.76 -3.50 -2.16
N ALA A 28 -2.03 -4.56 -1.84
CA ALA A 28 -0.90 -4.46 -0.93
C ALA A 28 0.24 -3.67 -1.60
N LYS A 29 0.96 -2.87 -0.81
CA LYS A 29 2.13 -2.14 -1.27
C LYS A 29 3.28 -3.12 -1.45
N LEU A 30 3.92 -3.08 -2.62
CA LEU A 30 5.17 -3.80 -2.86
C LEU A 30 6.26 -3.22 -1.95
N LYS A 31 6.81 -4.05 -1.07
CA LYS A 31 7.95 -3.68 -0.22
C LYS A 31 9.23 -4.08 -0.95
N TYR A 32 10.01 -3.08 -1.37
CA TYR A 32 11.25 -3.27 -2.12
C TYR A 32 12.29 -4.14 -1.37
N TYR A 33 12.22 -4.16 -0.05
CA TYR A 33 13.11 -4.89 0.85
C TYR A 33 12.39 -6.01 1.62
N ALA A 34 11.32 -6.59 1.05
CA ALA A 34 10.62 -7.72 1.68
C ALA A 34 11.49 -8.99 1.78
N ASP A 35 12.54 -9.07 0.97
CA ASP A 35 13.39 -10.24 0.89
C ASP A 35 14.28 -10.40 2.13
N ARG A 36 14.63 -11.66 2.45
CA ARG A 36 15.41 -11.98 3.66
C ARG A 36 16.77 -11.29 3.66
N GLU A 37 17.31 -11.03 2.47
CA GLU A 37 18.57 -10.33 2.26
C GLU A 37 18.57 -8.90 2.83
N PHE A 38 17.40 -8.32 3.08
CA PHE A 38 17.23 -6.98 3.65
C PHE A 38 16.75 -6.97 5.11
N ALA A 39 16.62 -8.13 5.75
CA ALA A 39 16.19 -8.24 7.14
C ALA A 39 17.10 -7.40 8.07
N GLY A 40 16.49 -6.53 8.88
CA GLY A 40 17.19 -5.67 9.85
C GLY A 40 17.89 -4.43 9.26
N ARG A 41 17.89 -4.24 7.92
CA ARG A 41 18.51 -3.05 7.29
C ARG A 41 17.58 -1.83 7.22
N PHE A 42 16.28 -2.08 7.13
CA PHE A 42 15.24 -1.05 6.99
C PHE A 42 14.09 -1.21 7.98
N ASP A 43 14.30 -2.01 9.03
CA ASP A 43 13.34 -2.12 10.11
C ASP A 43 13.28 -0.78 10.86
N LYS A 44 12.07 -0.31 11.15
CA LYS A 44 11.86 0.98 11.83
C LYS A 44 12.30 0.82 13.28
N ALA A 45 13.24 1.65 13.73
CA ALA A 45 13.74 1.69 15.11
C ALA A 45 12.64 2.05 16.13
#